data_AF-A0A963W716-F1
#
_entry.id   AF-A0A963W716-F1
#
_cell.length_a   1.000
_cell.length_b   1.000
_cell.length_c   1.000
_cell.angle_alpha   90.00
_cell.angle_beta   90.00
_cell.angle_gamma   90.00
#
_symmetry.space_group_name_H-M   'P 1'
#
loop_
_entity.id
_entity.type
_entity.pdbx_description
1 polymer ?
#
loop_
_entity_poly.entity_id
_entity_poly.type
_entity_poly.pdbx_seq_one_letter_code
_entity_poly.pdbx_strand_id
1 'polypeptide(L)'
;MPVRPRSRQDHRAGHFDQRGAQRVTDIVDEDLAKRLLPLEGGVNFRDMGGYPAAGGRHVKWGHLFRSGSMNRLTEADRTHLDQRGIRTVIDFRTESEHAHEPNDWGIALGEGYWRR
;
A
#
# COMPACT_ATOMS: atom_id res chain seq x y z
N MET A 1 -19.17 -60.76 26.90
CA MET A 1 -17.80 -60.20 26.90
C MET A 1 -17.91 -58.68 27.03
N PRO A 2 -17.54 -58.04 28.15
CA PRO A 2 -17.63 -56.59 28.29
C PRO A 2 -16.34 -55.92 27.76
N VAL A 3 -16.50 -54.93 26.91
CA VAL A 3 -15.42 -54.08 26.38
C VAL A 3 -15.06 -52.99 27.40
N ARG A 4 -13.75 -52.81 27.67
CA ARG A 4 -13.19 -51.79 28.58
C ARG A 4 -13.36 -50.37 27.99
N PRO A 5 -13.56 -49.32 28.82
CA PRO A 5 -13.55 -47.95 28.32
C PRO A 5 -12.12 -47.48 28.06
N ARG A 6 -11.88 -46.80 26.93
CA ARG A 6 -10.61 -46.13 26.64
C ARG A 6 -10.53 -44.80 27.40
N SER A 7 -9.40 -44.60 28.03
CA SER A 7 -8.99 -43.42 28.79
C SER A 7 -8.89 -42.17 27.92
N ARG A 8 -9.23 -41.03 28.52
CA ARG A 8 -9.06 -39.65 28.04
C ARG A 8 -7.63 -39.42 27.52
N GLN A 9 -7.50 -38.81 26.35
CA GLN A 9 -6.29 -38.09 25.97
C GLN A 9 -6.50 -36.60 26.23
N ASP A 10 -5.57 -36.03 27.00
CA ASP A 10 -5.46 -34.60 27.28
C ASP A 10 -5.20 -33.81 26.00
N HIS A 11 -6.10 -32.87 25.69
CA HIS A 11 -5.82 -31.79 24.76
C HIS A 11 -4.88 -30.78 25.44
N ARG A 12 -3.56 -30.94 25.27
CA ARG A 12 -2.62 -29.84 25.52
C ARG A 12 -2.87 -28.75 24.48
N ALA A 13 -3.57 -27.69 24.88
CA ALA A 13 -3.63 -26.44 24.14
C ALA A 13 -2.20 -25.91 23.97
N GLY A 14 -1.74 -25.80 22.73
CA GLY A 14 -0.49 -25.11 22.41
C GLY A 14 -0.59 -23.66 22.86
N HIS A 15 0.29 -23.25 23.77
CA HIS A 15 0.44 -21.86 24.18
C HIS A 15 1.04 -21.09 23.00
N PHE A 16 0.19 -20.49 22.17
CA PHE A 16 0.61 -19.58 21.11
C PHE A 16 1.10 -18.28 21.76
N ASP A 17 2.40 -18.00 21.65
CA ASP A 17 3.03 -16.82 22.24
C ASP A 17 2.50 -15.53 21.57
N GLN A 18 1.60 -14.85 22.27
CA GLN A 18 0.94 -13.62 21.81
C GLN A 18 1.90 -12.42 21.72
N ARG A 19 3.15 -12.51 22.23
CA ARG A 19 4.14 -11.42 22.21
C ARG A 19 4.82 -11.24 20.84
N GLY A 20 4.76 -12.24 19.97
CA GLY A 20 5.25 -12.16 18.59
C GLY A 20 4.28 -11.44 17.66
N ALA A 21 2.98 -11.63 17.86
CA ALA A 21 1.92 -11.03 17.05
C ALA A 21 1.81 -9.51 17.25
N GLN A 22 1.96 -9.03 18.49
CA GLN A 22 1.90 -7.60 18.83
C GLN A 22 3.03 -6.79 18.18
N ARG A 23 4.28 -7.27 18.20
CA ARG A 23 5.40 -6.56 17.55
C ARG A 23 5.27 -6.47 16.03
N VAL A 24 4.60 -7.43 15.39
CA VAL A 24 4.37 -7.38 13.93
C VAL A 24 3.29 -6.36 13.59
N THR A 25 2.22 -6.25 14.39
CA THR A 25 1.15 -5.25 14.20
C THR A 25 1.64 -3.83 14.44
N ASP A 26 2.51 -3.63 15.43
CA ASP A 26 2.99 -2.28 15.80
C ASP A 26 3.95 -1.70 14.73
N ILE A 27 4.76 -2.56 14.08
CA ILE A 27 5.66 -2.14 12.99
C ILE A 27 4.87 -1.79 11.72
N VAL A 28 3.79 -2.52 11.42
CA VAL A 28 2.98 -2.20 10.24
C VAL A 28 2.20 -0.90 10.42
N ASP A 29 1.73 -0.56 11.63
CA ASP A 29 0.91 0.64 11.85
C ASP A 29 1.70 1.96 11.78
N GLU A 30 2.88 2.04 12.41
CA GLU A 30 3.70 3.26 12.35
C GLU A 30 4.15 3.58 10.92
N ASP A 31 4.58 2.55 10.20
CA ASP A 31 5.02 2.72 8.83
C ASP A 31 3.85 2.98 7.87
N LEU A 32 2.66 2.44 8.16
CA LEU A 32 1.45 2.72 7.38
C LEU A 32 1.07 4.19 7.47
N ALA A 33 1.11 4.76 8.67
CA ALA A 33 0.85 6.18 8.91
C ALA A 33 1.89 7.08 8.23
N LYS A 34 3.17 6.68 8.21
CA LYS A 34 4.25 7.41 7.52
C LYS A 34 4.11 7.40 6.00
N ARG A 35 3.50 6.36 5.42
CA ARG A 35 3.45 6.15 3.96
C ARG A 35 2.30 6.85 3.26
N LEU A 36 1.15 7.00 3.92
CA LEU A 36 -0.04 7.58 3.29
C LEU A 36 0.13 9.10 3.14
N LEU A 37 0.00 9.60 1.92
CA LEU A 37 0.03 11.05 1.69
C LEU A 37 -1.33 11.66 2.07
N PRO A 38 -1.34 12.85 2.70
CA PRO A 38 -2.56 13.52 3.17
C PRO A 38 -3.24 14.25 2.01
N LEU A 39 -3.73 13.49 1.03
CA LEU A 39 -4.51 14.03 -0.09
C LEU A 39 -5.99 13.96 0.25
N GLU A 40 -6.74 15.00 -0.13
CA GLU A 40 -8.18 15.09 0.10
C GLU A 40 -8.96 14.21 -0.89
N GLY A 41 -8.62 14.31 -2.18
CA GLY A 41 -9.28 13.59 -3.26
C GLY A 41 -8.49 12.40 -3.80
N GLY A 42 -7.20 12.28 -3.47
CA GLY A 42 -6.36 11.17 -3.89
C GLY A 42 -6.67 9.88 -3.15
N VAL A 43 -6.89 8.78 -3.88
CA VAL A 43 -7.19 7.48 -3.25
C VAL A 43 -5.91 6.68 -3.06
N ASN A 44 -5.65 6.23 -1.82
CA ASN A 44 -4.61 5.26 -1.47
C ASN A 44 -3.20 5.65 -1.98
N PHE A 45 -2.89 6.95 -2.01
CA PHE A 45 -1.60 7.46 -2.48
C PHE A 45 -0.54 7.25 -1.41
N ARG A 46 0.46 6.42 -1.69
CA ARG A 46 1.48 5.99 -0.73
C ARG A 46 2.88 6.10 -1.28
N ASP A 47 3.79 6.53 -0.42
CA ASP A 47 5.22 6.31 -0.62
C ASP A 47 5.56 4.84 -0.34
N MET A 48 6.30 4.21 -1.25
CA MET A 48 6.76 2.83 -1.14
C MET A 48 8.13 2.72 -0.49
N GLY A 49 8.66 3.81 0.06
CA GLY A 49 9.88 3.82 0.84
C GLY A 49 9.84 2.85 2.03
N GLY A 50 11.01 2.31 2.35
CA GLY A 50 11.18 1.37 3.46
C GLY A 50 10.71 -0.05 3.18
N TYR A 51 10.10 -0.34 2.02
CA TYR A 51 9.81 -1.74 1.66
C TYR A 51 11.10 -2.53 1.43
N PRO A 52 11.19 -3.77 1.93
CA PRO A 52 12.36 -4.61 1.70
C PRO A 52 12.49 -4.96 0.21
N ALA A 53 13.73 -4.94 -0.25
CA ALA A 53 14.13 -5.24 -1.62
C ALA A 53 15.24 -6.31 -1.62
N ALA A 54 15.54 -6.84 -2.81
CA ALA A 54 16.54 -7.89 -2.95
C ALA A 54 17.92 -7.47 -2.42
N GLY A 55 18.58 -8.40 -1.73
CA GLY A 55 19.92 -8.21 -1.17
C GLY A 55 19.95 -7.41 0.13
N GLY A 56 18.90 -7.47 0.95
CA GLY A 56 18.83 -6.75 2.24
C GLY A 56 18.70 -5.23 2.09
N ARG A 57 18.39 -4.75 0.88
CA ARG A 57 18.17 -3.33 0.59
C ARG A 57 16.73 -2.94 0.88
N HIS A 58 16.46 -1.64 0.87
CA HIS A 58 15.11 -1.09 0.98
C HIS A 58 14.85 -0.09 -0.14
N VAL A 59 13.58 0.06 -0.51
CA VAL A 59 13.15 1.13 -1.43
C VAL A 59 13.43 2.47 -0.76
N LYS A 60 14.06 3.39 -1.50
CA LYS A 60 14.36 4.73 -1.00
C LYS A 60 13.07 5.55 -0.93
N TRP A 61 12.84 6.21 0.20
CA TRP A 61 11.72 7.15 0.40
C TRP A 61 11.72 8.28 -0.63
N GLY A 62 10.55 8.69 -1.09
CA GLY A 62 10.35 9.78 -2.03
C GLY A 62 10.66 9.43 -3.49
N HIS A 63 10.89 8.16 -3.82
CA HIS A 63 11.29 7.75 -5.18
C HIS A 63 10.28 6.85 -5.90
N LEU A 64 9.46 6.10 -5.17
CA LEU A 64 8.44 5.22 -5.75
C LEU A 64 7.15 5.43 -4.99
N PHE A 65 6.09 5.74 -5.75
CA PHE A 65 4.76 5.93 -5.22
C PHE A 65 3.79 4.96 -5.86
N ARG A 66 2.71 4.67 -5.15
CA ARG A 66 1.53 4.00 -5.71
C ARG A 66 0.29 4.81 -5.38
N SER A 67 -0.71 4.75 -6.23
CA SER A 67 -2.03 5.33 -5.97
C SER A 67 -3.12 4.38 -6.43
N GLY A 68 -4.33 4.61 -5.95
CA GLY A 68 -5.57 4.21 -6.62
C GLY A 68 -5.99 5.27 -7.62
N SER A 69 -7.30 5.54 -7.69
CA SER A 69 -7.85 6.57 -8.57
C SER A 69 -7.40 7.97 -8.14
N MET A 70 -7.19 8.83 -9.14
CA MET A 70 -6.73 10.21 -9.02
C MET A 70 -7.70 11.19 -9.72
N ASN A 71 -8.90 10.75 -10.07
CA ASN A 71 -9.91 11.55 -10.78
C ASN A 71 -10.57 12.65 -9.92
N ARG A 72 -10.30 12.68 -8.62
CA ARG A 72 -10.90 13.63 -7.66
C ARG A 72 -9.87 14.55 -7.00
N LEU A 73 -8.63 14.57 -7.48
CA LEU A 73 -7.57 15.42 -6.92
C LEU A 73 -8.04 16.87 -6.86
N THR A 74 -7.91 17.47 -5.68
CA THR A 74 -8.16 18.90 -5.50
C THR A 74 -6.96 19.71 -5.99
N GLU A 75 -7.12 21.03 -6.12
CA GLU A 75 -6.01 21.91 -6.47
C GLU A 75 -4.88 21.88 -5.43
N ALA A 76 -5.24 21.73 -4.16
CA ALA A 76 -4.29 21.55 -3.07
C ALA A 76 -3.53 20.22 -3.20
N ASP A 77 -4.22 19.14 -3.58
CA ASP A 77 -3.58 17.84 -3.82
C ASP A 77 -2.56 17.93 -4.96
N ARG A 78 -2.92 18.57 -6.08
CA ARG A 78 -2.02 18.77 -7.23
C ARG A 78 -0.77 19.55 -6.83
N THR A 79 -0.95 20.68 -6.15
CA THR A 79 0.16 21.48 -5.62
C THR A 79 1.06 20.65 -4.69
N HIS A 80 0.47 19.81 -3.85
CA HIS A 80 1.21 18.93 -2.94
C HIS A 80 2.02 17.86 -3.71
N LEU A 81 1.45 17.28 -4.76
CA LEU A 81 2.11 16.29 -5.60
C LEU A 81 3.23 16.89 -6.45
N ASP A 82 3.05 18.09 -6.98
CA ASP A 82 4.05 18.78 -7.80
C ASP A 82 5.34 19.05 -7.00
N GLN A 83 5.21 19.39 -5.72
CA GLN A 83 6.33 19.57 -4.80
C GLN A 83 7.15 18.29 -4.56
N ARG A 84 6.62 17.10 -4.88
CA ARG A 84 7.34 15.83 -4.74
C ARG A 84 8.31 15.57 -5.89
N GLY A 85 8.24 16.35 -6.98
CA GLY A 85 9.12 16.18 -8.13
C GLY A 85 8.92 14.86 -8.87
N ILE A 86 7.69 14.34 -8.88
CA ILE A 86 7.31 13.15 -9.66
C ILE A 86 7.46 13.50 -11.15
N ARG A 87 8.31 12.76 -11.85
CA ARG A 87 8.58 12.97 -13.29
C ARG A 87 7.96 11.92 -14.19
N THR A 88 7.49 10.82 -13.61
CA THR A 88 6.97 9.69 -14.37
C THR A 88 5.74 9.13 -13.69
N VAL A 89 4.68 8.94 -14.46
CA VAL A 89 3.45 8.28 -14.06
C VAL A 89 3.22 7.13 -15.03
N ILE A 90 2.98 5.94 -14.47
CA ILE A 90 2.62 4.75 -15.23
C ILE A 90 1.17 4.44 -14.87
N ASP A 91 0.26 4.71 -15.80
CA ASP A 91 -1.16 4.48 -15.65
C ASP A 91 -1.55 3.12 -16.25
N PHE A 92 -1.99 2.22 -15.37
CA PHE A 92 -2.40 0.86 -15.73
C PHE A 92 -3.89 0.72 -16.04
N ARG A 93 -4.65 1.82 -15.99
CA ARG A 93 -6.08 1.83 -16.30
C ARG A 93 -6.34 1.45 -17.75
N THR A 94 -7.49 0.84 -17.99
CA THR A 94 -8.01 0.58 -19.32
C THR A 94 -8.57 1.87 -19.93
N GLU A 95 -8.72 1.89 -21.26
CA GLU A 95 -9.36 3.02 -21.96
C GLU A 95 -10.78 3.32 -21.43
N SER A 96 -11.53 2.29 -21.04
CA SER A 96 -12.86 2.48 -20.43
C SER A 96 -12.76 3.22 -19.09
N GLU A 97 -11.84 2.80 -18.21
CA GLU A 97 -11.64 3.49 -16.92
C GLU A 97 -11.17 4.93 -17.11
N HIS A 98 -10.34 5.22 -18.12
CA HIS A 98 -9.97 6.60 -18.46
C HIS A 98 -11.16 7.46 -18.87
N ALA A 99 -12.07 6.91 -19.68
CA ALA A 99 -13.26 7.64 -20.12
C ALA A 99 -14.24 7.92 -18.97
N HIS A 100 -14.38 6.99 -18.03
CA HIS A 100 -15.31 7.13 -16.89
C HIS A 100 -14.70 7.93 -15.72
N GLU A 101 -13.37 7.90 -15.56
CA GLU A 101 -12.65 8.53 -14.46
C GLU A 101 -11.49 9.41 -14.98
N PRO A 102 -11.77 10.50 -15.69
CA PRO A 102 -10.71 11.35 -16.24
C PRO A 102 -9.80 11.90 -15.14
N ASN A 103 -8.49 11.96 -15.41
CA ASN A 103 -7.48 12.57 -14.55
C ASN A 103 -6.54 13.38 -15.43
N ASP A 104 -6.41 14.68 -15.14
CA ASP A 104 -5.63 15.65 -15.90
C ASP A 104 -4.23 15.89 -15.31
N TRP A 105 -4.00 15.59 -14.03
CA TRP A 105 -2.73 15.87 -13.35
C TRP A 105 -1.55 15.09 -13.97
N GLY A 106 -1.69 13.77 -14.12
CA GLY A 106 -0.61 12.95 -14.68
C GLY A 106 -0.31 13.26 -16.15
N ILE A 107 -1.35 13.64 -16.91
CA ILE A 107 -1.25 13.96 -18.34
C ILE A 107 -0.37 15.20 -18.57
N ALA A 108 -0.38 16.16 -17.64
CA ALA A 108 0.44 17.37 -17.72
C ALA A 108 1.96 17.10 -17.78
N LEU A 109 2.40 15.89 -17.41
CA LEU A 109 3.81 15.48 -17.48
C LEU A 109 4.29 15.16 -18.91
N GLY A 110 3.40 15.09 -19.90
CA GLY A 110 3.75 14.83 -21.30
C GLY A 110 4.48 13.49 -21.47
N GLU A 111 5.73 13.52 -21.93
CA GLU A 111 6.61 12.35 -22.09
C GLU A 111 6.83 11.54 -20.80
N GLY A 112 6.52 12.13 -19.64
CA GLY A 112 6.54 11.43 -18.35
C GLY A 112 5.32 10.53 -18.10
N TYR A 113 4.28 10.60 -18.93
CA TYR A 113 3.02 9.89 -18.71
C TYR A 113 2.87 8.68 -19.64
N TRP A 114 2.93 7.49 -19.05
CA TRP A 114 2.88 6.20 -19.75
C TRP A 114 1.54 5.53 -19.53
N ARG A 115 0.92 5.06 -20.61
CA ARG A 115 -0.31 4.24 -20.59
C ARG A 115 -0.05 2.89 -21.26
N ARG A 116 -0.86 1.90 -20.88
CA ARG A 116 -0.88 0.56 -21.51
C ARG A 116 -1.61 0.55 -22.85
#